data_AF-A0A8J6LPN9-F1
#
_entry.id   AF-A0A8J6LPN9-F1
#
_cell.length_a   1.000
_cell.length_b   1.000
_cell.length_c   1.000
_cell.angle_alpha   90.00
_cell.angle_beta   90.00
_cell.angle_gamma   90.00
#
_symmetry.space_group_name_H-M   'P 1'
#
loop_
_entity.id
_entity.type
_entity.pdbx_description
1 polymer ?
#
loop_
_entity_poly.entity_id
_entity_poly.type
_entity_poly.pdbx_seq_one_letter_code
_entity_poly.pdbx_strand_id
1 'polypeptide(L)'
;MFKSLIASFMKRYQNSTDVGYVTYDLQIIVEALEKLNYSKCGQDAMVVMEGIAKRERWALQMFDSSSKFPVGLLFGNFYQLGNFDECIGLRQPVSNLNEVPLRGKYCLADIELFNTKQYDGRVARSFETIKEKPRHVHNSTMYWSICVPSSCSVEEVKIVVREVFVLATEQKSLTVKLTGDRCHEDKPQPLTTTEIIYGCVIGIFCVFTILATVFHYYVLREKERMNRDAESARGSNSNLLKEAILCFSIIRTIGKFLTTKSSSLNLECISGIKLISMAFIISGHTFLFMIGGPVQNTNFYEKARHIELRE
;
A
#
# COMPACT_ATOMS: atom_id res chain seq x y z
N MET A 1 -20.10 29.64 17.53
CA MET A 1 -20.88 28.47 17.06
C MET A 1 -20.15 27.16 17.36
N PHE A 2 -18.92 26.98 16.86
CA PHE A 2 -18.11 25.75 17.02
C PHE A 2 -17.83 25.35 18.48
N LYS A 3 -17.38 26.28 19.33
CA LYS A 3 -17.22 26.03 20.78
C LYS A 3 -18.51 25.59 21.49
N SER A 4 -19.67 26.09 21.05
CA SER A 4 -20.98 25.67 21.57
C SER A 4 -21.36 24.27 21.10
N LEU A 5 -20.98 23.91 19.87
CA LEU A 5 -21.17 22.59 19.28
C LEU A 5 -20.30 21.55 19.99
N ILE A 6 -19.05 21.90 20.28
CA ILE A 6 -18.10 21.11 21.06
C ILE A 6 -18.61 20.91 22.49
N ALA A 7 -19.02 21.98 23.17
CA ALA A 7 -19.58 21.87 24.52
C ALA A 7 -20.85 21.00 24.53
N SER A 8 -21.70 21.12 23.50
CA SER A 8 -22.89 20.28 23.36
C SER A 8 -22.56 18.82 23.04
N PHE A 9 -21.53 18.58 22.22
CA PHE A 9 -21.01 17.24 21.91
C PHE A 9 -20.45 16.59 23.18
N MET A 10 -19.55 17.27 23.87
CA MET A 10 -18.95 16.79 25.12
C MET A 10 -20.03 16.51 26.17
N LYS A 11 -21.04 17.38 26.31
CA LYS A 11 -22.16 17.17 27.23
C LYS A 11 -23.04 15.97 26.84
N ARG A 12 -23.31 15.74 25.55
CA ARG A 12 -24.05 14.56 25.08
C ARG A 12 -23.26 13.27 25.27
N TYR A 13 -21.95 13.33 25.04
CA TYR A 13 -21.07 12.16 25.09
C TYR A 13 -20.76 11.75 26.54
N GLN A 14 -20.53 12.72 27.43
CA GLN A 14 -20.22 12.52 28.85
C GLN A 14 -21.39 11.95 29.66
N ASN A 15 -22.64 12.12 29.17
CA ASN A 15 -23.83 11.46 29.73
C ASN A 15 -24.03 10.00 29.26
N SER A 16 -23.17 9.49 28.36
CA SER A 16 -23.24 8.11 27.88
C SER A 16 -22.31 7.22 28.73
N THR A 17 -22.86 6.54 29.73
CA THR A 17 -22.16 5.76 30.77
C THR A 17 -21.35 4.54 30.30
N ASP A 18 -21.21 4.28 28.99
CA ASP A 18 -20.78 2.97 28.47
C ASP A 18 -19.45 2.90 27.70
N VAL A 19 -18.69 4.00 27.51
CA VAL A 19 -17.46 3.92 26.69
C VAL A 19 -16.32 4.83 27.18
N GLY A 20 -15.70 4.50 28.31
CA GLY A 20 -14.63 5.33 28.92
C GLY A 20 -13.28 5.41 28.17
N TYR A 21 -13.04 4.57 27.16
CA TYR A 21 -11.81 4.63 26.36
C TYR A 21 -11.94 5.53 25.12
N VAL A 22 -13.11 5.52 24.48
CA VAL A 22 -13.35 6.33 23.27
C VAL A 22 -13.51 7.82 23.62
N THR A 23 -13.84 8.15 24.88
CA THR A 23 -13.98 9.53 25.35
C THR A 23 -12.70 10.36 25.27
N TYR A 24 -11.53 9.79 25.64
CA TYR A 24 -10.29 10.56 25.72
C TYR A 24 -9.73 10.91 24.34
N ASP A 25 -9.69 9.93 23.45
CA ASP A 25 -9.25 10.13 22.06
C ASP A 25 -10.16 11.13 21.34
N LEU A 26 -11.48 11.00 21.50
CA LEU A 26 -12.42 11.95 20.90
C LEU A 26 -12.30 13.35 21.51
N GLN A 27 -12.01 13.48 22.80
CA GLN A 27 -11.81 14.79 23.42
C GLN A 27 -10.60 15.52 22.82
N ILE A 28 -9.47 14.83 22.68
CA ILE A 28 -8.27 15.39 22.05
C ILE A 28 -8.54 15.78 20.60
N ILE A 29 -9.22 14.92 19.85
CA ILE A 29 -9.56 15.19 18.44
C ILE A 29 -10.46 16.42 18.33
N VAL A 30 -11.47 16.53 19.17
CA VAL A 30 -12.39 17.68 19.16
C VAL A 30 -11.68 18.98 19.49
N GLU A 31 -10.77 18.97 20.47
CA GLU A 31 -9.96 20.13 20.80
C GLU A 31 -9.00 20.51 19.66
N ALA A 32 -8.40 19.51 19.00
CA ALA A 32 -7.56 19.74 17.82
C ALA A 32 -8.35 20.35 16.65
N LEU A 33 -9.61 19.92 16.46
CA LEU A 33 -10.50 20.45 15.42
C LEU A 33 -10.86 21.93 15.64
N GLU A 34 -10.72 22.49 16.84
CA GLU A 34 -10.93 23.93 17.08
C GLU A 34 -9.99 24.80 16.21
N LYS A 35 -8.81 24.28 15.85
CA LYS A 35 -7.88 24.98 14.94
C LYS A 35 -8.44 25.17 13.54
N LEU A 36 -9.44 24.38 13.15
CA LEU A 36 -10.06 24.39 11.82
C LEU A 36 -11.46 25.02 11.80
N ASN A 37 -11.87 25.71 12.86
CA ASN A 37 -13.23 26.25 13.07
C ASN A 37 -13.84 26.98 11.85
N TYR A 38 -13.04 27.70 11.05
CA TYR A 38 -13.54 28.49 9.92
C TYR A 38 -13.52 27.77 8.56
N SER A 39 -12.97 26.55 8.48
CA SER A 39 -12.81 25.87 7.21
C SER A 39 -13.90 24.86 6.92
N LYS A 40 -14.07 24.52 5.64
CA LYS A 40 -15.00 23.46 5.22
C LYS A 40 -14.61 22.10 5.82
N CYS A 41 -13.31 21.83 5.91
CA CYS A 41 -12.78 20.64 6.59
C CYS A 41 -13.26 20.56 8.04
N GLY A 42 -13.15 21.66 8.80
CA GLY A 42 -13.60 21.71 10.19
C GLY A 42 -15.11 21.49 10.32
N GLN A 43 -15.91 22.07 9.42
CA GLN A 43 -17.37 21.88 9.41
C GLN A 43 -17.75 20.42 9.09
N ASP A 44 -17.16 19.82 8.05
CA ASP A 44 -17.41 18.44 7.67
C ASP A 44 -16.92 17.47 8.75
N ALA A 45 -15.78 17.75 9.40
CA ALA A 45 -15.29 16.97 10.53
C ALA A 45 -16.23 17.05 11.73
N MET A 46 -16.88 18.19 11.98
CA MET A 46 -17.89 18.28 13.03
C MET A 46 -19.15 17.47 12.72
N VAL A 47 -19.53 17.33 11.45
CA VAL A 47 -20.61 16.41 11.04
C VAL A 47 -20.23 14.96 11.38
N VAL A 48 -18.97 14.57 11.15
CA VAL A 48 -18.44 13.26 11.55
C VAL A 48 -18.54 13.09 13.07
N MET A 49 -18.11 14.09 13.85
CA MET A 49 -18.23 14.04 15.32
C MET A 49 -19.68 13.91 15.78
N GLU A 50 -20.62 14.62 15.15
CA GLU A 50 -22.05 14.47 15.45
C GLU A 50 -22.56 13.06 15.12
N GLY A 51 -22.13 12.48 13.99
CA GLY A 51 -22.43 11.10 13.62
C GLY A 51 -21.89 10.09 14.64
N ILE A 52 -20.67 10.30 15.16
CA ILE A 52 -20.08 9.48 16.23
C ILE A 52 -20.94 9.57 17.50
N ALA A 53 -21.36 10.77 17.91
CA ALA A 53 -22.23 10.94 19.07
C ALA A 53 -23.61 10.27 18.88
N LYS A 54 -24.12 10.24 17.65
CA LYS A 54 -25.36 9.53 17.27
C LYS A 54 -25.15 8.03 17.06
N ARG A 55 -23.91 7.52 17.16
CA ARG A 55 -23.52 6.12 16.91
C ARG A 55 -23.87 5.66 15.48
N GLU A 56 -23.80 6.58 14.53
CA GLU A 56 -24.05 6.27 13.14
C GLU A 56 -22.87 5.48 12.56
N ARG A 57 -23.16 4.36 11.89
CA ARG A 57 -22.15 3.42 11.41
C ARG A 57 -21.08 4.10 10.55
N TRP A 58 -21.47 4.95 9.59
CA TRP A 58 -20.54 5.61 8.68
C TRP A 58 -19.51 6.49 9.42
N ALA A 59 -19.93 7.15 10.51
CA ALA A 59 -19.07 8.04 11.28
C ALA A 59 -18.12 7.25 12.18
N LEU A 60 -18.62 6.16 12.76
CA LEU A 60 -17.80 5.19 13.50
C LEU A 60 -16.77 4.52 12.58
N GLN A 61 -17.15 4.18 11.35
CA GLN A 61 -16.22 3.66 10.34
C GLN A 61 -15.12 4.67 10.00
N MET A 62 -15.45 5.95 9.76
CA MET A 62 -14.42 6.97 9.53
C MET A 62 -13.42 7.07 10.69
N PHE A 63 -13.93 7.03 11.93
CA PHE A 63 -13.08 7.04 13.12
C PHE A 63 -12.23 5.77 13.21
N ASP A 64 -12.82 4.59 13.00
CA ASP A 64 -12.15 3.28 13.04
C ASP A 64 -11.04 3.15 11.99
N SER A 65 -11.25 3.73 10.80
CA SER A 65 -10.25 3.74 9.73
C SER A 65 -8.97 4.52 10.07
N SER A 66 -9.04 5.46 11.01
CA SER A 66 -7.87 6.23 11.45
C SER A 66 -7.01 5.40 12.38
N SER A 67 -5.69 5.60 12.36
CA SER A 67 -4.84 5.05 13.40
C SER A 67 -5.24 5.62 14.76
N LYS A 68 -5.30 4.74 15.76
CA LYS A 68 -5.45 5.17 17.16
C LYS A 68 -4.11 5.66 17.70
N PHE A 69 -4.04 5.96 18.99
CA PHE A 69 -2.76 6.27 19.60
C PHE A 69 -1.76 5.11 19.40
N PRO A 70 -0.51 5.44 19.06
CA PRO A 70 0.47 4.47 18.58
C PRO A 70 0.85 3.45 19.65
N VAL A 71 0.94 2.18 19.25
CA VAL A 71 1.36 1.07 20.11
C VAL A 71 2.58 0.36 19.54
N GLY A 72 3.46 -0.13 20.42
CA GLY A 72 4.62 -0.93 20.02
C GLY A 72 5.80 -0.15 19.46
N LEU A 73 5.90 1.17 19.67
CA LEU A 73 7.02 2.00 19.18
C LEU A 73 8.38 1.53 19.67
N LEU A 74 8.49 1.18 20.96
CA LEU A 74 9.71 0.65 21.56
C LEU A 74 10.09 -0.74 21.02
N PHE A 75 9.13 -1.44 20.39
CA PHE A 75 9.33 -2.72 19.71
C PHE A 75 9.48 -2.56 18.18
N GLY A 76 9.60 -1.32 17.68
CA GLY A 76 9.85 -1.04 16.27
C GLY A 76 8.61 -0.86 15.40
N ASN A 77 7.40 -0.80 15.98
CA ASN A 77 6.17 -0.56 15.22
C ASN A 77 5.97 0.94 14.91
N PHE A 78 6.77 1.45 13.98
CA PHE A 78 6.70 2.84 13.55
C PHE A 78 5.63 3.12 12.49
N TYR A 79 4.99 2.10 11.92
CA TYR A 79 3.95 2.25 10.88
C TYR A 79 2.55 1.98 11.46
N GLN A 80 1.83 3.04 11.77
CA GLN A 80 0.42 3.00 12.18
C GLN A 80 -0.44 3.33 10.95
N LEU A 81 -0.90 2.29 10.26
CA LEU A 81 -1.51 2.41 8.93
C LEU A 81 -3.04 2.49 8.92
N GLY A 82 -3.71 2.28 10.07
CA GLY A 82 -5.17 2.31 10.12
C GLY A 82 -5.81 1.35 9.10
N ASN A 83 -7.03 1.65 8.67
CA ASN A 83 -7.72 0.92 7.60
C ASN A 83 -7.87 1.80 6.35
N PHE A 84 -7.00 1.59 5.37
CA PHE A 84 -6.94 2.37 4.14
C PHE A 84 -8.22 2.26 3.31
N ASP A 85 -8.62 1.03 2.98
CA ASP A 85 -9.76 0.76 2.09
C ASP A 85 -11.08 1.23 2.70
N GLU A 86 -11.23 1.05 4.02
CA GLU A 86 -12.41 1.54 4.74
C GLU A 86 -12.50 3.07 4.74
N CYS A 87 -11.36 3.77 4.81
CA CYS A 87 -11.34 5.22 4.71
C CYS A 87 -11.76 5.71 3.31
N ILE A 88 -11.06 5.26 2.26
CA ILE A 88 -11.29 5.78 0.91
C ILE A 88 -12.65 5.33 0.33
N GLY A 89 -13.16 4.17 0.77
CA GLY A 89 -14.45 3.63 0.35
C GLY A 89 -15.66 4.35 0.98
N LEU A 90 -15.45 5.22 1.96
CA LEU A 90 -16.54 5.89 2.67
C LEU A 90 -17.24 6.91 1.79
N ARG A 91 -18.56 6.77 1.65
CA ARG A 91 -19.46 7.70 0.94
C ARG A 91 -20.76 7.85 1.72
N GLN A 92 -20.98 9.01 2.33
CA GLN A 92 -22.18 9.29 3.11
C GLN A 92 -22.97 10.47 2.52
N PRO A 93 -24.24 10.29 2.11
CA PRO A 93 -25.11 11.42 1.82
C PRO A 93 -25.41 12.16 3.13
N VAL A 94 -25.09 13.44 3.19
CA VAL A 94 -25.34 14.27 4.38
C VAL A 94 -26.42 15.28 4.02
N SER A 95 -27.56 15.25 4.72
CA SER A 95 -28.74 16.06 4.42
C SER A 95 -28.52 17.57 4.49
N ASN A 96 -27.48 18.03 5.20
CA ASN A 96 -27.13 19.44 5.37
C ASN A 96 -26.01 19.92 4.42
N LEU A 97 -25.42 19.02 3.63
CA LEU A 97 -24.42 19.36 2.61
C LEU A 97 -25.11 19.25 1.25
N ASN A 98 -25.32 20.38 0.57
CA ASN A 98 -25.92 20.42 -0.77
C ASN A 98 -25.32 19.32 -1.68
N GLU A 99 -26.14 18.33 -2.06
CA GLU A 99 -25.99 17.29 -3.11
C GLU A 99 -24.69 16.46 -3.21
N VAL A 100 -23.60 16.83 -2.54
CA VAL A 100 -22.31 16.12 -2.61
C VAL A 100 -22.14 15.24 -1.37
N PRO A 101 -22.05 13.91 -1.52
CA PRO A 101 -21.83 13.03 -0.39
C PRO A 101 -20.45 13.30 0.23
N LEU A 102 -20.39 13.24 1.56
CA LEU A 102 -19.16 13.26 2.33
C LEU A 102 -18.35 12.01 1.97
N ARG A 103 -17.09 12.20 1.57
CA ARG A 103 -16.16 11.12 1.24
C ARG A 103 -14.99 11.11 2.21
N GLY A 104 -14.42 9.93 2.43
CA GLY A 104 -13.18 9.79 3.17
C GLY A 104 -11.95 10.12 2.33
N LYS A 105 -10.93 10.65 3.00
CA LYS A 105 -9.59 10.91 2.50
C LYS A 105 -8.59 10.35 3.49
N TYR A 106 -7.79 9.41 3.04
CA TYR A 106 -6.75 8.78 3.84
C TYR A 106 -5.47 9.59 3.73
N CYS A 107 -4.83 9.95 4.83
CA CYS A 107 -3.53 10.62 4.84
C CYS A 107 -2.55 9.91 5.77
N LEU A 108 -1.31 9.68 5.34
CA LEU A 108 -0.24 9.09 6.14
C LEU A 108 0.81 10.15 6.50
N ALA A 109 0.81 10.61 7.74
CA ALA A 109 1.67 11.67 8.24
C ALA A 109 2.97 11.13 8.85
N ASP A 110 4.06 11.86 8.61
CA ASP A 110 5.39 11.56 9.13
C ASP A 110 5.64 12.44 10.36
N ILE A 111 5.73 11.83 11.54
CA ILE A 111 5.84 12.51 12.83
C ILE A 111 7.23 12.27 13.41
N GLU A 112 8.02 13.32 13.55
CA GLU A 112 9.34 13.26 14.18
C GLU A 112 9.19 13.30 15.71
N LEU A 113 9.33 12.15 16.36
CA LEU A 113 9.13 12.00 17.81
C LEU A 113 10.27 12.65 18.63
N PHE A 114 11.51 12.58 18.12
CA PHE A 114 12.70 13.05 18.83
C PHE A 114 13.48 14.02 17.95
N ASN A 115 13.25 15.31 18.13
CA ASN A 115 14.22 16.31 17.67
C ASN A 115 15.34 16.38 18.73
N THR A 116 16.46 15.72 18.45
CA THR A 116 17.62 15.53 19.34
C THR A 116 18.26 16.83 19.84
N LYS A 117 17.86 17.99 19.31
CA LYS A 117 18.40 19.29 19.70
C LYS A 117 17.72 19.91 20.94
N GLN A 118 16.61 19.35 21.43
CA GLN A 118 15.79 20.06 22.42
C GLN A 118 14.99 19.16 23.38
N TYR A 119 15.56 18.07 23.96
CA TYR A 119 14.79 17.25 24.92
C TYR A 119 15.54 16.71 26.15
N ASP A 120 14.74 16.49 27.21
CA ASP A 120 15.05 15.81 28.48
C ASP A 120 15.61 14.41 28.19
N GLY A 121 16.84 14.16 28.65
CA GLY A 121 17.62 12.98 28.33
C GLY A 121 17.05 11.64 28.81
N ARG A 122 15.89 11.59 29.49
CA ARG A 122 15.24 10.35 29.95
C ARG A 122 14.47 9.60 28.85
N VAL A 123 13.75 10.31 27.99
CA VAL A 123 13.00 9.69 26.88
C VAL A 123 13.96 9.23 25.78
N ALA A 124 14.93 10.09 25.41
CA ALA A 124 16.00 9.72 24.48
C ALA A 124 16.77 8.47 24.95
N ARG A 125 17.11 8.38 26.24
CA ARG A 125 17.76 7.19 26.83
C ARG A 125 16.93 5.92 26.72
N SER A 126 15.60 6.02 26.79
CA SER A 126 14.70 4.86 26.71
C SER A 126 14.66 4.25 25.29
N PHE A 127 14.92 5.06 24.26
CA PHE A 127 15.07 4.59 22.88
C PHE A 127 16.52 4.21 22.56
N GLU A 128 17.52 4.84 23.19
CA GLU A 128 18.93 4.44 23.10
C GLU A 128 19.24 3.09 23.79
N THR A 129 18.47 2.72 24.83
CA THR A 129 18.63 1.43 25.54
C THR A 129 18.07 0.22 24.78
N ILE A 130 17.49 0.42 23.59
CA ILE A 130 17.19 -0.65 22.65
C ILE A 130 18.53 -1.17 22.10
N LYS A 131 19.15 -2.07 22.87
CA LYS A 131 20.50 -2.63 22.66
C LYS A 131 20.70 -3.37 21.34
N GLU A 132 19.62 -3.65 20.63
CA GLU A 132 19.65 -4.24 19.30
C GLU A 132 18.92 -3.29 18.36
N LYS A 133 19.64 -2.30 17.82
CA LYS A 133 19.13 -1.56 16.66
C LYS A 133 18.92 -2.59 15.55
N PRO A 134 17.68 -2.86 15.09
CA PRO A 134 17.53 -3.41 13.75
C PRO A 134 18.28 -2.45 12.84
N ARG A 135 19.05 -2.96 11.87
CA ARG A 135 19.90 -2.17 10.94
C ARG A 135 19.17 -1.05 10.16
N HIS A 136 17.88 -0.81 10.42
CA HIS A 136 16.99 0.15 9.77
C HIS A 136 16.36 1.20 10.71
N VAL A 137 16.62 1.19 12.03
CA VAL A 137 16.08 2.21 12.95
C VAL A 137 17.09 3.37 13.09
N HIS A 138 17.12 4.24 12.08
CA HIS A 138 17.90 5.50 12.11
C HIS A 138 17.04 6.75 12.22
N ASN A 139 15.73 6.64 11.95
CA ASN A 139 14.85 7.80 12.00
C ASN A 139 13.87 7.65 13.15
N SER A 140 13.84 8.65 14.04
CA SER A 140 12.84 8.87 15.09
C SER A 140 11.45 9.22 14.53
N THR A 141 11.15 8.78 13.30
CA THR A 141 9.96 9.15 12.56
C THR A 141 8.95 8.02 12.66
N MET A 142 7.78 8.35 13.19
CA MET A 142 6.61 7.48 13.15
C MET A 142 5.72 7.89 11.98
N TYR A 143 5.14 6.91 11.31
CA TYR A 143 4.13 7.09 10.29
C TYR A 143 2.75 6.84 10.92
N TRP A 144 1.89 7.85 10.92
CA TRP A 144 0.57 7.77 11.53
C TRP A 144 -0.50 8.20 10.55
N SER A 145 -1.50 7.33 10.34
CA SER A 145 -2.57 7.57 9.39
C SER A 145 -3.82 8.16 10.04
N ILE A 146 -4.50 9.02 9.30
CA ILE A 146 -5.78 9.60 9.68
C ILE A 146 -6.74 9.57 8.49
N CYS A 147 -7.99 9.22 8.77
CA CYS A 147 -9.08 9.36 7.84
C CYS A 147 -9.84 10.66 8.13
N VAL A 148 -9.89 11.55 7.14
CA VAL A 148 -10.55 12.85 7.24
C VAL A 148 -11.58 13.03 6.13
N PRO A 149 -12.50 13.99 6.23
CA PRO A 149 -13.34 14.36 5.10
C PRO A 149 -12.52 14.79 3.87
N SER A 150 -13.00 14.48 2.67
CA SER A 150 -12.34 14.85 1.40
C SER A 150 -12.26 16.37 1.17
N SER A 151 -13.00 17.17 1.94
CA SER A 151 -12.87 18.64 1.93
C SER A 151 -11.60 19.15 2.59
N CYS A 152 -10.87 18.30 3.33
CA CYS A 152 -9.64 18.67 4.00
C CYS A 152 -8.45 18.78 3.04
N SER A 153 -7.79 19.93 3.09
CA SER A 153 -6.50 20.14 2.44
C SER A 153 -5.37 19.49 3.23
N VAL A 154 -4.24 19.24 2.56
CA VAL A 154 -3.06 18.61 3.16
C VAL A 154 -2.54 19.42 4.36
N GLU A 155 -2.58 20.75 4.28
CA GLU A 155 -2.12 21.62 5.36
C GLU A 155 -3.05 21.60 6.58
N GLU A 156 -4.37 21.51 6.36
CA GLU A 156 -5.32 21.36 7.47
C GLU A 156 -5.14 20.03 8.20
N VAL A 157 -4.92 18.94 7.46
CA VAL A 157 -4.61 17.63 8.06
C VAL A 157 -3.33 17.70 8.89
N LYS A 158 -2.29 18.34 8.35
CA LYS A 158 -1.02 18.54 9.06
C LYS A 158 -1.19 19.32 10.36
N ILE A 159 -2.04 20.35 10.37
CA ILE A 159 -2.40 21.11 11.59
C ILE A 159 -3.09 20.20 12.60
N VAL A 160 -4.09 19.43 12.19
CA VAL A 160 -4.84 18.52 13.08
C VAL A 160 -3.93 17.46 13.67
N VAL A 161 -3.15 16.76 12.85
CA VAL A 161 -2.21 15.74 13.32
C VAL A 161 -1.24 16.35 14.34
N ARG A 162 -0.67 17.52 14.04
CA ARG A 162 0.24 18.19 14.98
C ARG A 162 -0.45 18.48 16.31
N GLU A 163 -1.64 19.07 16.29
CA GLU A 163 -2.34 19.47 17.51
C GLU A 163 -2.76 18.25 18.35
N VAL A 164 -3.26 17.18 17.71
CA VAL A 164 -3.60 15.91 18.41
C VAL A 164 -2.41 15.40 19.21
N PHE A 165 -1.22 15.34 18.61
CA PHE A 165 -0.04 14.84 19.30
C PHE A 165 0.52 15.84 20.33
N VAL A 166 0.45 17.16 20.07
CA VAL A 166 0.83 18.17 21.07
C VAL A 166 -0.04 18.05 22.32
N LEU A 167 -1.34 17.87 22.17
CA LEU A 167 -2.29 17.69 23.28
C LEU A 167 -2.08 16.35 24.00
N ALA A 168 -1.84 15.27 23.26
CA ALA A 168 -1.67 13.94 23.85
C ALA A 168 -0.34 13.74 24.59
N THR A 169 0.73 14.41 24.15
CA THR A 169 2.10 14.20 24.66
C THR A 169 2.64 15.36 25.49
N GLU A 170 1.91 16.48 25.55
CA GLU A 170 2.36 17.77 26.09
C GLU A 170 3.63 18.33 25.41
N GLN A 171 4.04 17.76 24.26
CA GLN A 171 5.24 18.15 23.53
C GLN A 171 4.95 19.26 22.52
N LYS A 172 5.37 20.48 22.84
CA LYS A 172 5.15 21.68 21.99
C LYS A 172 5.99 21.71 20.71
N SER A 173 7.15 21.05 20.71
CA SER A 173 8.08 20.97 19.59
C SER A 173 7.98 19.63 18.87
N LEU A 174 6.93 19.47 18.06
CA LEU A 174 6.71 18.32 17.18
C LEU A 174 6.75 18.74 15.72
N THR A 175 7.57 18.07 14.90
CA THR A 175 7.60 18.25 13.45
C THR A 175 6.69 17.22 12.81
N VAL A 176 5.70 17.68 12.06
CA VAL A 176 4.85 16.82 11.21
C VAL A 176 5.12 17.17 9.76
N LYS A 177 5.48 16.17 8.96
CA LYS A 177 5.63 16.26 7.50
C LYS A 177 4.49 15.49 6.84
N LEU A 178 3.82 16.13 5.90
CA LEU A 178 2.75 15.53 5.12
C LEU A 178 2.76 16.18 3.74
N THR A 179 2.81 15.35 2.70
CA THR A 179 2.84 15.77 1.29
C THR A 179 1.60 15.25 0.58
N GLY A 180 1.24 15.85 -0.55
CA GLY A 180 -0.02 15.54 -1.25
C GLY A 180 -0.12 14.10 -1.75
N ASP A 181 1.00 13.49 -2.13
CA ASP A 181 1.12 12.08 -2.54
C ASP A 181 0.89 11.07 -1.40
N ARG A 182 0.95 11.54 -0.15
CA ARG A 182 0.66 10.72 1.05
C ARG A 182 -0.81 10.75 1.42
N CYS A 183 -1.62 11.52 0.70
CA CYS A 183 -3.06 11.63 0.88
C CYS A 183 -3.82 11.07 -0.33
N HIS A 184 -4.70 10.11 -0.08
CA HIS A 184 -5.42 9.35 -1.10
C HIS A 184 -6.92 9.51 -0.92
N GLU A 185 -7.61 9.65 -2.03
CA GLU A 185 -9.06 9.72 -2.12
C GLU A 185 -9.50 8.73 -3.20
N ASP A 186 -10.72 8.22 -3.08
CA ASP A 186 -11.35 7.43 -4.14
C ASP A 186 -11.73 8.34 -5.32
N LYS A 187 -10.70 8.69 -6.09
CA LYS A 187 -10.75 9.40 -7.35
C LYS A 187 -9.97 8.58 -8.37
N PRO A 188 -10.51 8.39 -9.59
CA PRO A 188 -9.75 7.74 -10.65
C PRO A 188 -8.47 8.55 -10.89
N GLN A 189 -7.32 7.96 -10.56
CA GLN A 189 -6.04 8.61 -10.78
C GLN A 189 -5.73 8.56 -12.28
N PRO A 190 -5.27 9.67 -12.88
CA PRO A 190 -4.79 9.63 -14.25
C PRO A 190 -3.57 8.71 -14.32
N LEU A 191 -3.47 7.92 -15.39
CA LEU A 191 -2.29 7.10 -15.64
C LEU A 191 -1.05 7.99 -15.69
N THR A 192 -0.02 7.62 -14.96
CA THR A 192 1.26 8.33 -15.00
C THR A 192 1.92 8.13 -16.36
N THR A 193 2.69 9.12 -16.82
CA THR A 193 3.44 9.02 -18.09
C THR A 193 4.30 7.77 -18.13
N THR A 194 4.88 7.39 -17.00
CA THR A 194 5.72 6.20 -16.85
C THR A 194 4.92 4.91 -17.05
N GLU A 195 3.73 4.79 -16.46
CA GLU A 195 2.84 3.64 -16.67
C GLU A 195 2.41 3.51 -18.13
N ILE A 196 2.12 4.63 -18.79
CA ILE A 196 1.78 4.65 -20.22
C ILE A 196 2.96 4.16 -21.07
N ILE A 197 4.18 4.65 -20.80
CA ILE A 197 5.39 4.21 -21.52
C ILE A 197 5.62 2.71 -21.35
N TYR A 198 5.60 2.20 -20.11
CA TYR A 198 5.77 0.77 -19.85
C TYR A 198 4.67 -0.06 -20.50
N GLY A 199 3.41 0.40 -20.43
CA GLY A 199 2.27 -0.24 -21.09
C GLY A 199 2.45 -0.33 -22.61
N CYS A 200 2.94 0.74 -23.25
CA CYS A 200 3.24 0.74 -24.68
C CYS A 200 4.37 -0.23 -25.05
N VAL A 201 5.46 -0.26 -24.29
CA VAL A 201 6.60 -1.16 -24.55
C VAL A 201 6.17 -2.63 -24.44
N ILE A 202 5.44 -2.97 -23.37
CA ILE A 202 4.89 -4.32 -23.18
C ILE A 202 3.88 -4.65 -24.29
N GLY A 203 3.00 -3.71 -24.63
CA GLY A 203 2.03 -3.85 -25.71
C GLY A 203 2.68 -4.16 -27.06
N ILE A 204 3.74 -3.43 -27.44
CA ILE A 204 4.50 -3.67 -28.67
C ILE A 204 5.11 -5.08 -28.68
N PHE A 205 5.71 -5.50 -27.56
CA PHE A 205 6.29 -6.84 -27.44
C PHE A 205 5.22 -7.94 -27.53
N CYS A 206 4.07 -7.74 -26.89
CA CYS A 206 2.92 -8.65 -26.99
C CYS A 206 2.38 -8.74 -28.43
N VAL A 207 2.20 -7.61 -29.12
CA VAL A 207 1.76 -7.60 -30.52
C VAL A 207 2.77 -8.31 -31.41
N PHE A 208 4.06 -8.03 -31.24
CA PHE A 208 5.13 -8.66 -32.01
C PHE A 208 5.18 -10.18 -31.81
N THR A 209 5.04 -10.65 -30.57
CA THR A 209 5.01 -12.10 -30.25
C THR A 209 3.75 -12.78 -30.79
N ILE A 210 2.59 -12.12 -30.77
CA ILE A 210 1.35 -12.62 -31.39
C ILE A 210 1.54 -12.75 -32.90
N LEU A 211 2.04 -11.71 -33.58
CA LEU A 211 2.28 -11.73 -35.02
C LEU A 211 3.29 -12.82 -35.42
N ALA A 212 4.39 -12.96 -34.68
CA ALA A 212 5.37 -14.02 -34.88
C ALA A 212 4.74 -15.42 -34.69
N THR A 213 3.84 -15.56 -33.71
CA THR A 213 3.14 -16.82 -33.45
C THR A 213 2.14 -17.17 -34.55
N VAL A 214 1.36 -16.20 -35.01
CA VAL A 214 0.43 -16.35 -36.14
C VAL A 214 1.18 -16.69 -37.43
N PHE A 215 2.29 -15.99 -37.73
CA PHE A 215 3.14 -16.31 -38.87
C PHE A 215 3.69 -17.73 -38.80
N HIS A 216 4.19 -18.15 -37.63
CA HIS A 216 4.67 -19.52 -37.43
C HIS A 216 3.55 -20.56 -37.64
N TYR A 217 2.35 -20.29 -37.14
CA TYR A 217 1.18 -21.14 -37.35
C TYR A 217 0.86 -21.32 -38.84
N TYR A 218 0.86 -20.23 -39.63
CA TYR A 218 0.66 -20.31 -41.07
C TYR A 218 1.75 -21.12 -41.78
N VAL A 219 3.03 -20.92 -41.42
CA VAL A 219 4.15 -21.68 -41.98
C VAL A 219 4.03 -23.19 -41.67
N LEU A 220 3.59 -23.55 -40.46
CA LEU A 220 3.35 -24.96 -40.10
C LEU A 220 2.21 -25.55 -40.93
N ARG A 221 1.10 -24.83 -41.07
CA ARG A 221 -0.07 -25.28 -41.86
C ARG A 221 0.25 -25.44 -43.35
N GLU A 222 1.05 -24.53 -43.91
CA GLU A 222 1.50 -24.63 -45.31
C GLU A 222 2.44 -25.81 -45.50
N LYS A 223 3.36 -26.06 -44.55
CA LYS A 223 4.25 -27.23 -44.57
C LYS A 223 3.48 -28.54 -44.46
N GLU A 224 2.45 -28.62 -43.63
CA GLU A 224 1.56 -29.80 -43.57
C GLU A 224 0.82 -30.02 -44.89
N ARG A 225 0.42 -28.93 -45.57
CA ARG A 225 -0.23 -29.01 -46.88
C ARG A 225 0.75 -29.50 -47.96
N MET A 226 1.96 -28.95 -48.02
CA MET A 226 3.02 -29.40 -48.95
C MET A 226 3.52 -30.81 -48.66
N ASN A 227 3.62 -31.23 -47.40
CA ASN A 227 4.05 -32.59 -47.05
C ASN A 227 3.04 -33.67 -47.48
N ARG A 228 1.77 -33.31 -47.72
CA ARG A 228 0.80 -34.21 -48.37
C ARG A 228 1.01 -34.34 -49.87
N ASP A 229 1.65 -33.34 -50.50
CA ASP A 229 1.80 -33.23 -51.94
C ASP A 229 3.25 -33.47 -52.44
N ALA A 230 4.25 -33.49 -51.55
CA ALA A 230 5.67 -33.52 -51.92
C ALA A 230 6.54 -34.38 -50.99
N GLU A 231 6.64 -35.68 -51.30
CA GLU A 231 7.78 -36.53 -50.90
C GLU A 231 9.07 -36.17 -51.68
N SER A 232 9.05 -35.13 -52.52
CA SER A 232 10.16 -34.78 -53.42
C SER A 232 10.26 -33.28 -53.68
N ALA A 233 10.79 -32.50 -52.73
CA ALA A 233 11.42 -31.20 -52.98
C ALA A 233 12.16 -30.72 -51.72
N ARG A 234 13.42 -31.15 -51.56
CA ARG A 234 14.34 -30.60 -50.57
C ARG A 234 14.85 -29.24 -51.03
N GLY A 235 14.82 -28.27 -50.12
CA GLY A 235 15.67 -27.08 -50.17
C GLY A 235 14.91 -25.77 -50.13
N SER A 236 14.55 -25.30 -48.94
CA SER A 236 14.15 -23.90 -48.75
C SER A 236 15.28 -23.18 -48.02
N ASN A 237 15.94 -22.26 -48.72
CA ASN A 237 16.84 -21.28 -48.12
C ASN A 237 16.06 -20.48 -47.07
N SER A 238 16.34 -20.71 -45.79
CA SER A 238 15.74 -19.94 -44.71
C SER A 238 16.38 -18.56 -44.65
N ASN A 239 15.63 -17.54 -45.03
CA ASN A 239 16.03 -16.14 -44.82
C ASN A 239 16.28 -15.90 -43.31
N LEU A 240 17.41 -15.26 -42.96
CA LEU A 240 17.80 -14.97 -41.57
C LEU A 240 16.68 -14.25 -40.78
N LEU A 241 15.92 -13.40 -41.46
CA LEU A 241 14.75 -12.70 -40.93
C LEU A 241 13.59 -13.65 -40.56
N LYS A 242 13.36 -14.70 -41.36
CA LYS A 242 12.36 -15.74 -41.06
C LYS A 242 12.74 -16.51 -39.80
N GLU A 243 14.01 -16.88 -39.66
CA GLU A 243 14.49 -17.58 -38.44
C GLU A 243 14.39 -16.70 -37.19
N ALA A 244 14.76 -15.42 -37.30
CA ALA A 244 14.65 -14.46 -36.21
C ALA A 244 13.20 -14.28 -35.73
N ILE A 245 12.24 -14.09 -36.65
CA ILE A 245 10.81 -13.97 -36.30
C ILE A 245 10.30 -15.24 -35.61
N LEU A 246 10.69 -16.41 -36.12
CA LEU A 246 10.28 -17.69 -35.55
C LEU A 246 10.82 -17.92 -34.12
N CYS A 247 11.90 -17.24 -33.70
CA CYS A 247 12.41 -17.31 -32.32
C CYS A 247 11.48 -16.62 -31.31
N PHE A 248 10.67 -15.66 -31.75
CA PHE A 248 9.67 -14.97 -30.90
C PHE A 248 8.30 -15.65 -30.91
N SER A 249 8.14 -16.73 -31.69
CA SER A 249 6.91 -17.52 -31.70
C SER A 249 6.77 -18.35 -30.43
N ILE A 250 5.64 -18.20 -29.75
CA ILE A 250 5.31 -18.96 -28.54
C ILE A 250 5.29 -20.47 -28.83
N ILE A 251 4.73 -20.88 -29.98
CA ILE A 251 4.65 -22.29 -30.39
C ILE A 251 6.05 -22.92 -30.51
N ARG A 252 7.00 -22.21 -31.13
CA ARG A 252 8.38 -22.72 -31.29
C ARG A 252 9.10 -22.77 -29.95
N THR A 253 8.96 -21.71 -29.17
CA THR A 253 9.65 -21.54 -27.89
C THR A 253 9.17 -22.57 -26.88
N ILE A 254 7.86 -22.73 -26.68
CA ILE A 254 7.28 -23.77 -25.80
C ILE A 254 7.61 -25.16 -26.34
N GLY A 255 7.49 -25.40 -27.65
CA GLY A 255 7.84 -26.69 -28.25
C GLY A 255 9.32 -27.08 -28.06
N LYS A 256 10.23 -26.10 -28.14
CA LYS A 256 11.66 -26.31 -27.81
C LYS A 256 11.90 -26.52 -26.31
N PHE A 257 11.08 -25.95 -25.44
CA PHE A 257 11.19 -26.18 -24.00
C PHE A 257 10.61 -27.54 -23.57
N LEU A 258 9.61 -28.06 -24.30
CA LEU A 258 8.94 -29.33 -24.00
C LEU A 258 9.46 -30.52 -24.82
N THR A 259 10.40 -30.31 -25.75
CA THR A 259 10.99 -31.41 -26.53
C THR A 259 11.97 -32.22 -25.68
N THR A 260 11.87 -33.55 -25.79
CA THR A 260 12.72 -34.53 -25.08
C THR A 260 13.61 -35.33 -26.04
N LYS A 261 13.72 -34.91 -27.30
CA LYS A 261 14.53 -35.58 -28.33
C LYS A 261 16.02 -35.30 -28.10
N SER A 262 16.80 -36.33 -27.83
CA SER A 262 18.23 -36.20 -27.49
C SER A 262 19.06 -35.60 -28.64
N SER A 263 19.74 -34.49 -28.37
CA SER A 263 20.91 -34.06 -29.13
C SER A 263 22.16 -34.86 -28.73
N SER A 264 23.19 -34.91 -29.60
CA SER A 264 24.39 -35.77 -29.45
C SER A 264 25.25 -35.47 -28.22
N LEU A 265 25.10 -34.29 -27.61
CA LEU A 265 25.57 -33.96 -26.27
C LEU A 265 24.36 -33.88 -25.35
N ASN A 266 24.19 -34.84 -24.43
CA ASN A 266 23.09 -34.97 -23.45
C ASN A 266 23.01 -33.79 -22.41
N LEU A 267 23.01 -32.53 -22.85
CA LEU A 267 23.02 -31.33 -22.00
C LEU A 267 21.62 -30.70 -21.82
N GLU A 268 20.56 -31.30 -22.37
CA GLU A 268 19.20 -30.76 -22.35
C GLU A 268 18.56 -30.76 -20.95
N CYS A 269 18.98 -31.69 -20.07
CA CYS A 269 18.58 -31.71 -18.65
C CYS A 269 18.95 -30.39 -17.94
N ILE A 270 20.09 -29.76 -18.32
CA ILE A 270 20.53 -28.50 -17.75
C ILE A 270 19.55 -27.35 -18.09
N SER A 271 18.98 -27.37 -19.30
CA SER A 271 17.96 -26.39 -19.71
C SER A 271 16.66 -26.54 -18.92
N GLY A 272 16.24 -27.77 -18.63
CA GLY A 272 15.09 -28.05 -17.76
C GLY A 272 15.32 -27.60 -16.31
N ILE A 273 16.48 -27.91 -15.75
CA ILE A 273 16.87 -27.45 -14.39
C ILE A 273 16.87 -25.92 -14.31
N LYS A 274 17.43 -25.22 -15.31
CA LYS A 274 17.42 -23.75 -15.34
C LYS A 274 16.02 -23.16 -15.32
N LEU A 275 15.07 -23.75 -16.06
CA LEU A 275 13.68 -23.30 -16.07
C LEU A 275 13.04 -23.47 -14.68
N ILE A 276 13.20 -24.64 -14.09
CA ILE A 276 12.68 -24.95 -12.75
C ILE A 276 13.29 -24.01 -11.71
N SER A 277 14.61 -23.79 -11.76
CA SER A 277 15.31 -22.86 -10.88
C SER A 277 14.79 -21.42 -11.03
N MET A 278 14.57 -20.94 -12.26
CA MET A 278 14.01 -19.60 -12.48
C MET A 278 12.58 -19.47 -11.94
N ALA A 279 11.75 -20.50 -12.09
CA ALA A 279 10.40 -20.53 -11.52
C ALA A 279 10.43 -20.46 -9.98
N PHE A 280 11.32 -21.23 -9.34
CA PHE A 280 11.51 -21.17 -7.88
C PHE A 280 12.05 -19.82 -7.41
N ILE A 281 12.98 -19.20 -8.14
CA ILE A 281 13.51 -17.87 -7.80
C ILE A 281 12.41 -16.82 -7.86
N ILE A 282 11.63 -16.79 -8.95
CA ILE A 282 10.52 -15.84 -9.12
C ILE A 282 9.46 -16.04 -8.02
N SER A 283 9.08 -17.29 -7.77
CA SER A 283 8.14 -17.63 -6.69
C SER A 283 8.68 -17.22 -5.32
N GLY A 284 9.96 -17.47 -5.06
CA GLY A 284 10.63 -17.13 -3.80
C GLY A 284 10.66 -15.62 -3.56
N HIS A 285 11.03 -14.82 -4.57
CA HIS A 285 10.98 -13.37 -4.46
C HIS A 285 9.55 -12.86 -4.22
N THR A 286 8.57 -13.38 -4.95
CA THR A 286 7.16 -13.01 -4.77
C THR A 286 6.69 -13.32 -3.35
N PHE A 287 7.05 -14.49 -2.83
CA PHE A 287 6.71 -14.92 -1.47
C PHE A 287 7.40 -14.08 -0.40
N LEU A 288 8.68 -13.74 -0.58
CA LEU A 288 9.41 -12.87 0.34
C LEU A 288 8.76 -11.49 0.45
N PHE A 289 8.33 -10.89 -0.66
CA PHE A 289 7.65 -9.59 -0.63
C PHE A 289 6.23 -9.69 -0.05
N MET A 290 5.53 -10.80 -0.30
CA MET A 290 4.20 -11.04 0.27
C MET A 290 4.23 -11.21 1.79
N ILE A 291 5.28 -11.84 2.33
CA ILE A 291 5.47 -12.04 3.78
C ILE A 291 6.14 -10.85 4.45
N GLY A 292 6.81 -9.99 3.69
CA GLY A 292 7.53 -8.81 4.17
C GLY A 292 6.65 -7.66 4.71
N GLY A 293 5.54 -7.98 5.37
CA GLY A 293 4.69 -7.01 6.06
C GLY A 293 5.22 -6.67 7.47
N PRO A 294 4.73 -5.57 8.07
CA PRO A 294 5.05 -5.25 9.46
C PRO A 294 4.54 -6.36 10.39
N VAL A 295 5.45 -7.03 11.08
CA VAL A 295 5.12 -8.12 12.01
C VAL A 295 4.97 -7.54 13.42
N GLN A 296 3.79 -7.69 14.01
CA GLN A 296 3.58 -7.42 15.44
C GLN A 296 3.99 -8.64 16.28
N ASN A 297 4.45 -8.40 17.51
CA ASN A 297 4.91 -9.45 18.43
C ASN A 297 6.09 -10.27 17.90
N THR A 298 7.16 -9.60 17.43
CA THR A 298 8.37 -10.24 16.89
C THR A 298 8.96 -11.33 17.80
N ASN A 299 8.93 -11.12 19.12
CA ASN A 299 9.40 -12.09 20.12
C ASN A 299 8.68 -13.45 20.05
N PHE A 300 7.42 -13.51 19.61
CA PHE A 300 6.70 -14.76 19.40
C PHE A 300 7.35 -15.56 18.26
N TYR A 301 7.65 -14.89 17.15
CA TYR A 301 8.29 -15.49 15.99
C TYR A 301 9.75 -15.89 16.25
N GLU A 302 10.49 -15.09 17.02
CA GLU A 302 11.85 -15.45 17.44
C GLU A 302 11.87 -16.70 18.32
N LYS A 303 10.95 -16.81 19.27
CA LYS A 303 10.80 -18.02 20.09
C LYS A 303 10.41 -19.23 19.26
N ALA A 304 9.46 -19.09 18.33
CA ALA A 304 9.07 -20.17 17.42
C ALA A 304 10.25 -20.64 16.56
N ARG A 305 11.05 -19.70 16.01
CA ARG A 305 12.25 -20.01 15.24
C ARG A 305 13.31 -20.76 16.05
N HIS A 306 13.49 -20.40 17.32
CA HIS A 306 14.46 -21.09 18.20
C HIS A 306 14.03 -22.51 18.59
N ILE A 307 12.74 -22.83 18.51
CA ILE A 307 12.22 -24.18 18.73
C ILE A 307 12.47 -25.05 17.49
N GLU A 308 12.18 -24.53 16.29
CA GLU A 308 12.42 -25.26 15.02
C GLU A 308 13.91 -25.55 14.76
N LEU A 309 14.83 -24.71 15.25
CA LEU A 309 16.28 -24.93 15.09
C LEU A 309 16.88 -25.91 16.12
N ARG A 310 16.08 -26.40 17.09
CA ARG A 310 16.50 -27.40 18.08
C ARG A 310 16.00 -28.82 17.76
N GLU A 311 15.15 -28.98 16.76
CA GLU A 311 14.73 -30.27 16.18
C GLU A 311 15.52 -30.58 14.91
#